data_AF-A0A401FV50-F1
#
_entry.id   AF-A0A401FV50-F1
#
_cell.length_a   1.000
_cell.length_b   1.000
_cell.length_c   1.000
_cell.angle_alpha   90.00
_cell.angle_beta   90.00
_cell.angle_gamma   90.00
#
_symmetry.space_group_name_H-M   'P 1'
#
loop_
_entity.id
_entity.type
_entity.pdbx_description
1 polymer ?
#
loop_
_entity_poly.entity_id
_entity_poly.type
_entity_poly.pdbx_seq_one_letter_code
_entity_poly.pdbx_strand_id
1 'polypeptide(L)'
;MGVLRRRVSTKTDWEPIDKADFIGPDEISLKKGHKDFVTVVSALSGDDLTVLAILKGREKNGKRFSENHPEKNKEKTERRLFGYV
;
A
#
# COMPACT_ATOMS: atom_id res chain seq x y z
N MET A 1 -21.10 -2.25 -7.24
CA MET A 1 -19.96 -1.45 -6.73
C MET A 1 -19.66 -1.92 -5.30
N GLY A 2 -18.51 -2.58 -5.11
CA GLY A 2 -18.25 -3.48 -3.98
C GLY A 2 -17.81 -2.82 -2.67
N VAL A 3 -17.96 -3.58 -1.58
CA VAL A 3 -17.70 -3.23 -0.16
C VAL A 3 -16.32 -2.58 0.06
N LEU A 4 -15.30 -2.99 -0.70
CA LEU A 4 -13.94 -2.43 -0.62
C LEU A 4 -13.90 -0.93 -0.88
N ARG A 5 -14.62 -0.42 -1.90
CA ARG A 5 -14.64 1.03 -2.20
C ARG A 5 -15.36 1.87 -1.15
N ARG A 6 -16.24 1.24 -0.35
CA ARG A 6 -17.02 1.93 0.69
C ARG A 6 -16.30 1.96 2.03
N ARG A 7 -15.54 0.90 2.34
CA ARG A 7 -14.86 0.74 3.63
C ARG A 7 -13.38 1.10 3.62
N VAL A 8 -12.76 1.17 2.45
CA VAL A 8 -11.35 1.52 2.33
C VAL A 8 -11.21 2.73 1.42
N SER A 9 -10.62 3.80 1.97
CA SER A 9 -10.28 4.99 1.21
C SER A 9 -9.41 4.59 0.03
N THR A 10 -9.79 5.01 -1.18
CA THR A 10 -8.95 4.87 -2.38
C THR A 10 -7.85 5.92 -2.46
N LYS A 11 -7.77 6.83 -1.47
CA LYS A 11 -6.68 7.79 -1.34
C LYS A 11 -5.67 7.28 -0.33
N THR A 12 -4.39 7.42 -0.68
CA THR A 12 -3.27 7.07 0.20
C THR A 12 -3.28 7.96 1.43
N ASP A 13 -3.26 7.32 2.60
CA ASP A 13 -3.00 7.99 3.87
C ASP A 13 -1.49 7.95 4.16
N TRP A 14 -0.88 9.13 4.30
CA TRP A 14 0.55 9.28 4.51
C TRP A 14 0.92 9.48 5.98
N GLU A 15 -0.03 9.81 6.86
CA GLU A 15 0.24 10.02 8.29
C GLU A 15 0.79 8.77 9.00
N PRO A 16 0.30 7.53 8.73
CA PRO A 16 0.79 6.34 9.43
C PRO A 16 2.20 5.92 8.97
N ILE A 17 2.65 6.36 7.80
CA ILE A 17 3.93 5.95 7.19
C ILE A 17 5.12 6.44 8.00
N ASP A 18 5.03 7.63 8.58
CA ASP A 18 6.14 8.20 9.36
C ASP A 18 6.46 7.35 10.60
N LYS A 19 5.45 6.70 11.18
CA LYS A 19 5.54 5.85 12.38
C LYS A 19 5.58 4.34 12.07
N ALA A 20 5.36 3.95 10.82
CA ALA A 20 5.39 2.55 10.42
C ALA A 20 6.80 1.96 10.60
N ASP A 21 6.87 0.79 11.22
CA ASP A 21 8.09 -0.01 11.32
C ASP A 21 8.33 -0.75 10.00
N PHE A 22 7.24 -1.27 9.41
CA PHE A 22 7.26 -2.01 8.17
C PHE A 22 6.15 -1.55 7.24
N ILE A 23 6.42 -1.57 5.93
CA ILE A 23 5.43 -1.29 4.88
C ILE A 23 5.51 -2.40 3.84
N GLY A 24 4.38 -3.06 3.57
CA GLY A 24 4.31 -4.22 2.70
C GLY A 24 3.25 -4.05 1.60
N PRO A 25 3.59 -4.29 0.32
CA PRO A 25 2.61 -4.45 -0.75
C PRO A 25 2.15 -5.91 -0.87
N ASP A 26 0.85 -6.14 -0.75
CA ASP A 26 0.20 -7.43 -0.95
C ASP A 26 -0.72 -7.42 -2.17
N GLU A 27 -0.86 -8.55 -2.85
CA GLU A 27 -1.74 -8.70 -4.02
C GLU A 27 -2.98 -9.54 -3.66
N ILE A 28 -4.17 -9.00 -3.91
CA ILE A 28 -5.45 -9.71 -3.67
C ILE A 28 -6.22 -9.83 -4.98
N SER A 29 -6.57 -11.06 -5.35
CA SER A 29 -7.50 -11.32 -6.46
C SER A 29 -8.93 -10.97 -6.06
N LEU A 30 -9.57 -10.06 -6.79
CA LEU A 30 -10.98 -9.71 -6.56
C LEU A 30 -11.94 -10.78 -7.07
N LYS A 31 -11.52 -11.54 -8.09
CA LYS A 31 -12.32 -12.62 -8.70
C LYS A 31 -11.43 -13.81 -9.01
N LYS A 32 -11.79 -14.97 -8.49
CA LYS A 32 -11.06 -16.23 -8.72
C LYS A 32 -11.02 -16.56 -10.22
N GLY A 33 -9.83 -16.85 -10.75
CA GLY A 33 -9.64 -17.21 -12.16
C GLY A 33 -9.69 -16.05 -13.15
N HIS A 34 -9.92 -14.81 -12.69
CA HIS A 34 -9.85 -13.63 -13.54
C HIS A 34 -8.58 -12.84 -13.21
N LYS A 35 -8.00 -12.19 -14.22
CA LYS A 35 -6.85 -11.28 -14.05
C LYS A 35 -7.25 -9.95 -13.40
N ASP A 36 -8.10 -10.02 -12.37
CA ASP A 36 -8.70 -8.89 -11.66
C ASP A 36 -8.09 -8.85 -10.26
N PHE A 37 -7.14 -7.95 -10.06
CA PHE A 37 -6.34 -7.84 -8.85
C PHE A 37 -6.36 -6.41 -8.33
N VAL A 38 -6.17 -6.30 -7.03
CA VAL A 38 -5.80 -5.06 -6.35
C VAL A 38 -4.51 -5.29 -5.60
N THR A 39 -3.67 -4.27 -5.56
CA THR A 39 -2.51 -4.23 -4.68
C THR A 39 -2.89 -3.45 -3.43
N VAL A 40 -2.77 -4.07 -2.27
CA VAL A 40 -3.01 -3.45 -0.97
C VAL A 40 -1.66 -3.09 -0.39
N VAL A 41 -1.47 -1.82 -0.04
CA VAL A 41 -0.28 -1.39 0.69
C VAL A 41 -0.68 -1.25 2.15
N SER A 42 -0.02 -1.98 3.03
CA SER A 42 -0.25 -1.94 4.47
C SER A 42 1.00 -1.52 5.23
N ALA A 43 0.80 -0.94 6.40
CA ALA A 43 1.86 -0.62 7.35
C ALA A 43 1.61 -1.33 8.67
N LEU A 44 2.69 -1.79 9.28
CA LEU A 44 2.71 -2.25 10.66
C LEU A 44 3.46 -1.21 11.51
N SER A 45 2.84 -0.75 12.58
CA SER A 45 3.44 0.13 13.58
C SER A 45 3.19 -0.49 14.96
N GLY A 46 4.24 -1.06 15.58
CA GLY A 46 4.06 -1.96 16.72
C GLY A 46 3.18 -3.16 16.35
N ASP A 47 2.02 -3.28 17.01
CA ASP A 47 1.01 -4.33 16.77
C ASP A 47 -0.16 -3.85 15.89
N ASP A 48 -0.16 -2.59 15.46
CA ASP A 48 -1.25 -1.99 14.69
C ASP A 48 -1.01 -2.14 13.17
N LEU A 49 -1.84 -2.98 12.54
CA LEU A 49 -1.86 -3.16 11.09
C LEU A 49 -2.85 -2.18 10.43
N THR A 50 -2.36 -1.29 9.59
CA THR A 50 -3.15 -0.26 8.91
C THR A 50 -3.03 -0.38 7.39
N VAL A 51 -4.17 -0.30 6.68
CA VAL A 51 -4.17 -0.24 5.21
C VAL A 51 -3.93 1.21 4.77
N LEU A 52 -2.82 1.45 4.07
CA LEU A 52 -2.43 2.77 3.58
C LEU A 52 -3.07 3.12 2.24
N ALA A 53 -3.15 2.14 1.32
CA ALA A 53 -3.73 2.35 0.00
C ALA A 53 -4.20 1.05 -0.65
N ILE A 54 -5.14 1.21 -1.60
CA ILE A 54 -5.54 0.17 -2.54
C ILE A 54 -5.30 0.67 -3.96
N LEU A 55 -4.38 0.03 -4.66
CA LEU A 55 -4.06 0.33 -6.06
C LEU A 55 -4.77 -0.67 -6.98
N LYS A 56 -5.31 -0.15 -8.09
CA LYS A 56 -5.95 -0.99 -9.10
C LYS A 56 -4.87 -1.70 -9.92
N GLY A 57 -4.99 -3.02 -10.05
CA GLY A 57 -4.07 -3.85 -10.82
C GLY A 57 -2.96 -4.46 -9.97
N ARG A 58 -1.94 -4.97 -10.67
CA ARG A 58 -0.79 -5.65 -10.10
C ARG A 58 0.40 -4.70 -10.05
N GLU A 59 0.68 -4.13 -8.88
CA GLU A 59 1.83 -3.27 -8.64
C GLU A 59 2.87 -4.07 -7.87
N LYS A 60 3.86 -4.58 -8.61
CA LYS A 60 5.00 -5.25 -7.98
C LYS A 60 5.78 -4.21 -7.17
N ASN A 61 5.98 -4.52 -5.90
CA ASN A 61 6.87 -3.78 -5.00
C ASN A 61 6.42 -2.33 -4.67
N GLY A 62 5.16 -1.96 -4.90
CA GLY A 62 4.64 -0.66 -4.44
C GLY A 62 5.24 0.58 -5.14
N LYS A 63 5.83 0.44 -6.34
CA LYS A 63 6.47 1.57 -7.05
C LYS A 63 5.53 2.75 -7.30
N ARG A 64 4.32 2.48 -7.82
CA ARG A 64 3.32 3.52 -8.06
C ARG A 64 2.76 4.13 -6.78
N PHE A 65 2.88 3.43 -5.65
CA PHE A 65 2.58 4.01 -4.35
C PHE A 65 3.62 5.08 -4.02
N SER A 66 4.91 4.74 -4.05
CA SER A 66 6.01 5.68 -3.75
C SER A 66 6.04 6.91 -4.66
N GLU A 67 5.66 6.76 -5.94
CA GLU A 67 5.60 7.87 -6.90
C GLU A 67 4.58 8.95 -6.53
N ASN A 68 3.53 8.62 -5.76
CA ASN A 68 2.51 9.57 -5.33
C ASN A 68 2.81 10.21 -3.96
N HIS A 69 3.97 9.94 -3.36
CA HIS A 69 4.36 10.48 -2.06
C HIS A 69 4.73 11.97 -2.16
N PRO A 70 4.22 12.86 -1.28
CA PRO A 70 4.68 14.24 -1.22
C PRO A 70 6.18 14.28 -0.84
N GLU A 71 6.95 14.97 -1.66
CA GLU A 71 8.43 15.02 -1.83
C GLU A 71 9.35 14.78 -0.62
N LYS A 72 8.90 14.99 0.63
CA LYS A 72 9.80 15.09 1.80
C LYS A 72 10.38 13.78 2.33
N ASN A 73 9.74 12.62 2.12
CA ASN A 73 10.17 11.33 2.71
C ASN A 73 10.22 10.14 1.72
N LYS A 74 10.22 10.41 0.41
CA LYS A 74 10.13 9.39 -0.64
C LYS A 74 11.18 8.27 -0.50
N GLU A 75 12.43 8.65 -0.26
CA GLU A 75 13.54 7.69 -0.12
C GLU A 75 13.38 6.78 1.10
N LYS A 76 12.84 7.29 2.22
CA LYS A 76 12.58 6.51 3.44
C LYS A 76 11.45 5.49 3.21
N THR A 77 10.39 5.93 2.53
CA THR A 77 9.26 5.08 2.15
C THR A 77 9.69 4.00 1.16
N GLU A 78 10.52 4.35 0.17
CA GLU A 78 11.12 3.39 -0.76
C GLU A 78 12.03 2.40 -0.02
N ARG A 79 12.92 2.83 0.87
CA ARG A 79 13.76 1.91 1.66
C ARG A 79 12.92 0.91 2.47
N ARG A 80 11.79 1.36 3.04
CA ARG A 80 10.87 0.51 3.81
C ARG A 80 10.04 -0.44 2.92
N LEU A 81 9.66 0.00 1.72
CA LEU A 81 8.90 -0.79 0.75
C LEU A 81 9.74 -1.83 0.01
N PHE A 82 10.99 -1.49 -0.30
CA PHE A 82 11.87 -2.29 -1.15
C PHE A 82 12.94 -3.05 -0.39
N GLY A 83 13.16 -2.74 0.90
CA GLY A 83 14.07 -3.48 1.77
C GLY A 83 15.46 -3.65 1.17
N TYR A 84 16.23 -2.58 1.04
CA TYR A 84 17.68 -2.71 1.00
C TYR A 84 18.20 -2.67 2.44
N VAL A 85 18.62 -3.85 2.92
CA VAL A 85 19.58 -4.02 4.01
C VAL A 85 20.96 -3.58 3.52
#